data_AF-A0A924ANN6-F1
#
_entry.id   AF-A0A924ANN6-F1
#
_cell.length_a   1.000
_cell.length_b   1.000
_cell.length_c   1.000
_cell.angle_alpha   90.00
_cell.angle_beta   90.00
_cell.angle_gamma   90.00
#
_symmetry.space_group_name_H-M   'P 1'
#
loop_
_entity.id
_entity.type
_entity.pdbx_description
1 polymer ?
#
loop_
_entity_poly.entity_id
_entity_poly.type
_entity_poly.pdbx_seq_one_letter_code
_entity_poly.pdbx_strand_id
1 'polypeptide(L)' 'MSIKSDKWIRHMAETTGMIEPFEPRQVREQDGRKIISYGTSSYGYDIRCAPEFKVFTN' A
#
# COMPACT_ATOMS: atom_id res chain seq x y z
N MET A 1 1.66 22.12 -2.42
CA MET A 1 0.81 20.94 -2.09
C MET A 1 1.25 20.39 -0.75
N SER A 2 0.31 20.01 0.11
CA SER A 2 0.60 19.36 1.40
C SER A 2 0.50 17.84 1.31
N ILE A 3 1.23 17.13 2.17
CA ILE A 3 1.10 15.68 2.35
C ILE A 3 -0.31 15.38 2.91
N LYS A 4 -0.95 14.34 2.38
CA LYS A 4 -2.30 13.92 2.76
C LYS A 4 -2.26 12.84 3.84
N SER A 5 -3.21 12.89 4.78
CA SER A 5 -3.32 11.92 5.87
C SER A 5 -4.01 10.62 5.44
N ASP A 6 -3.89 9.60 6.29
CA ASP A 6 -4.58 8.32 6.17
C ASP A 6 -6.08 8.45 5.85
N LYS A 7 -6.80 9.37 6.52
CA LYS A 7 -8.23 9.62 6.30
C LYS A 7 -8.52 10.06 4.87
N TRP A 8 -7.69 10.95 4.34
CA TRP A 8 -7.85 11.41 2.96
C TRP A 8 -7.53 10.28 1.97
N ILE A 9 -6.47 9.51 2.23
CA ILE A 9 -6.08 8.37 1.37
C ILE A 9 -7.19 7.33 1.31
N ARG A 10 -7.76 6.94 2.47
CA ARG A 10 -8.89 5.99 2.54
C ARG A 10 -10.10 6.48 1.75
N HIS A 11 -10.51 7.73 1.98
CA HIS A 11 -11.64 8.32 1.27
C HIS A 11 -11.45 8.28 -0.25
N MET A 12 -10.27 8.68 -0.73
CA MET A 12 -9.98 8.68 -2.17
C MET A 12 -9.92 7.27 -2.75
N ALA A 13 -9.33 6.30 -2.05
CA ALA A 13 -9.31 4.92 -2.50
C ALA A 13 -10.74 4.34 -2.61
N GLU A 14 -11.58 4.56 -1.60
CA GLU A 14 -12.95 4.03 -1.54
C GLU A 14 -13.92 4.70 -2.51
N THR A 15 -13.83 6.01 -2.70
CA THR A 15 -14.82 6.78 -3.48
C THR A 15 -14.43 7.00 -4.93
N THR A 16 -13.13 6.97 -5.23
CA THR A 16 -12.61 7.29 -6.58
C THR A 16 -11.77 6.18 -7.20
N GLY A 17 -11.51 5.08 -6.48
CA GLY A 17 -10.66 4.00 -6.97
C GLY A 17 -9.20 4.41 -7.12
N MET A 18 -8.73 5.38 -6.32
CA MET A 18 -7.36 5.92 -6.44
C MET A 18 -6.26 4.85 -6.28
N ILE A 19 -6.51 3.80 -5.50
CA ILE A 19 -5.60 2.68 -5.25
C ILE A 19 -6.42 1.39 -5.35
N GLU A 20 -6.01 0.44 -6.18
CA GLU A 20 -6.69 -0.84 -6.34
C GLU A 20 -5.68 -1.97 -6.61
N PRO A 21 -5.71 -3.08 -5.84
CA PRO A 21 -6.49 -3.31 -4.62
C PRO A 21 -6.01 -2.45 -3.43
N PHE A 22 -6.95 -2.03 -2.57
CA PHE A 22 -6.69 -1.17 -1.41
C PHE A 22 -6.79 -1.88 -0.06
N GLU A 23 -5.89 -1.55 0.86
CA GLU A 23 -5.88 -2.05 2.23
C GLU A 23 -5.91 -0.88 3.25
N PRO A 24 -7.03 -0.67 3.97
CA PRO A 24 -7.23 0.50 4.83
C PRO A 24 -6.36 0.53 6.10
N ARG A 25 -5.67 -0.57 6.42
CA ARG A 25 -4.81 -0.71 7.61
C ARG A 25 -3.41 -1.16 7.22
N GLN A 26 -2.52 -1.20 8.20
CA GLN A 26 -1.20 -1.79 7.99
C GLN A 26 -1.28 -3.31 8.21
N VAL A 27 -0.99 -4.09 7.17
CA VAL A 27 -0.88 -5.55 7.25
C VAL A 27 0.55 -5.91 7.58
N ARG A 28 0.75 -6.67 8.66
CA ARG A 28 2.08 -7.07 9.16
C ARG A 28 2.28 -8.59 9.18
N GLU A 29 1.22 -9.34 8.95
CA GLU A 29 1.19 -10.80 8.97
C GLU A 29 0.27 -11.32 7.88
N GLN A 30 0.65 -12.42 7.25
CA GLN A 30 -0.15 -13.15 6.27
C GLN A 30 0.09 -14.65 6.47
N ASP A 31 -0.98 -15.44 6.51
CA ASP A 31 -0.94 -16.90 6.71
C ASP A 31 -0.10 -17.35 7.93
N GLY A 32 -0.21 -16.62 9.04
CA GLY A 32 0.54 -16.90 10.28
C GLY A 32 2.03 -16.53 10.22
N ARG A 33 2.49 -15.84 9.17
CA ARG A 33 3.88 -15.44 8.99
C ARG A 33 4.01 -13.93 8.96
N LYS A 34 4.98 -13.40 9.72
CA LYS A 34 5.36 -11.98 9.65
C LYS A 34 5.88 -11.65 8.24
N ILE A 35 5.50 -10.48 7.74
CA ILE A 35 5.90 -9.98 6.42
C ILE A 35 6.47 -8.56 6.53
N ILE A 36 7.11 -8.08 5.46
CA ILE A 36 7.34 -6.65 5.29
C ILE A 36 5.96 -6.00 5.12
N SER A 37 5.63 -5.08 6.01
CA SER A 37 4.27 -4.56 6.08
C SER A 37 3.90 -3.69 4.89
N TYR A 38 2.60 -3.65 4.58
CA TYR A 38 2.04 -2.81 3.53
C TYR A 38 0.68 -2.23 3.95
N GLY A 39 0.11 -1.34 3.13
CA GLY A 39 -1.21 -0.74 3.34
C GLY A 39 -1.14 0.69 3.89
N THR A 40 -2.25 1.17 4.45
CA THR A 40 -2.36 2.58 4.85
C THR A 40 -1.52 2.90 6.08
N SER A 41 -0.70 3.96 5.99
CA SER A 41 0.09 4.57 7.06
C SER A 41 -0.43 5.99 7.37
N SER A 42 0.03 6.61 8.47
CA SER A 42 -0.54 7.87 8.99
C SER A 42 -0.60 9.01 7.97
N TYR A 43 0.40 9.11 7.08
CA TYR A 43 0.53 10.13 6.04
C TYR A 43 1.07 9.54 4.73
N GLY A 44 0.72 8.29 4.43
CA GLY A 44 1.23 7.58 3.27
C GLY A 44 0.56 6.23 3.07
N TYR A 45 0.97 5.54 2.02
CA TYR A 45 0.50 4.20 1.70
C TYR A 45 1.69 3.34 1.27
N ASP A 46 1.91 2.26 2.00
CA ASP A 46 3.01 1.32 1.75
C ASP A 46 2.58 0.35 0.65
N ILE A 47 3.20 0.46 -0.53
CA ILE A 47 2.89 -0.39 -1.69
C ILE A 47 3.54 -1.77 -1.59
N ARG A 48 3.03 -2.73 -2.39
CA ARG A 48 3.60 -4.07 -2.53
C ARG A 48 4.35 -4.21 -3.85
N CYS A 49 5.34 -5.09 -3.86
CA CYS A 49 6.02 -5.50 -5.07
C CYS A 49 5.33 -6.73 -5.69
N ALA A 50 5.15 -6.72 -7.02
CA ALA A 50 4.69 -7.88 -7.77
C ALA A 50 5.83 -8.91 -7.91
N PRO A 51 5.53 -10.19 -8.16
CA PRO A 51 6.56 -11.23 -8.31
C PRO A 51 7.31 -11.19 -9.65
N GLU A 52 6.95 -10.27 -10.55
CA GLU A 52 7.56 -10.14 -11.88
C GLU A 52 8.64 -9.06 -11.87
N PHE A 53 9.87 -9.46 -12.19
CA PHE A 53 11.04 -8.58 -12.18
C PHE A 53 11.79 -8.67 -13.51
N LYS A 54 12.39 -7.55 -13.92
CA LYS A 54 13.35 -7.50 -15.02
C LYS A 54 14.74 -7.21 -14.44
N VAL A 55 15.67 -8.14 -14.65
CA VAL A 55 17.04 -8.03 -14.16
C VAL A 55 17.95 -7.65 -15.33
N PHE A 56 18.64 -6.53 -15.19
CA PHE A 56 19.62 -6.09 -16.18
C PHE A 56 20.85 -7.01 -16.16
N THR A 57 21.40 -7.29 -17.35
CA THR A 57 22.63 -8.06 -17.54
C THR A 57 23.48 -7.38 -18.62
N ASN A 58 24.80 -7.64 -18.60
CA ASN A 58 25.78 -7.04 -19.52
C ASN A 58 25.97 -7.91 -20.76
#